data_AF-A0A1G1LQ22-F1
#
_entry.id   AF-A0A1G1LQ22-F1
#
_cell.length_a   1.000
_cell.length_b   1.000
_cell.length_c   1.000
_cell.angle_alpha   90.00
_cell.angle_beta   90.00
_cell.angle_gamma   90.00
#
_symmetry.space_group_name_H-M   'P 1'
#
loop_
_entity.id
_entity.type
_entity.pdbx_description
1 polymer ?
#
loop_
_entity_poly.entity_id
_entity_poly.type
_entity_poly.pdbx_seq_one_letter_code
_entity_poly.pdbx_strand_id
1 'polypeptide(L)'
;MGLNGKEIVQESRASLRVKENAAVRWSIKDSELRGEGRLVNVSTSGMLLEANSAFTPIERSVFSVQSPAANGSGAAFLPQEGRLVWCKKKPFSRNRILCGIQLIDPSTESVSQLRDKVQKKINRSTAGRRIRSVISLLLAVSLIGLTAFIIAQHLEMYQTLELANQQMTTAYQGQVTLTQKLSQELTVTKDLLEQTKIELTAAKAENENLQSLLQQAQTNIAQLEDEKNAFINSLKQLQGTNTQLTGELSSVQATLAAVQERLRILDGDVVSVDEANSRIALFKDKIRFMQTRLKQLRHDAYVAKVTAQKERDALESLYGNNGFMVKEGKVWKPTGQTPSNLKVNVEFVE
;
A
#
# COMPACT_ATOMS: atom_id res chain seq x y z
N MET A 1 -42.87 30.40 44.34
CA MET A 1 -42.47 30.32 45.77
C MET A 1 -43.34 31.28 46.56
N GLY A 2 -44.29 30.75 47.34
CA GLY A 2 -45.31 31.55 48.02
C GLY A 2 -44.75 32.32 49.21
N LEU A 3 -44.54 33.63 49.04
CA LEU A 3 -44.41 34.56 50.14
C LEU A 3 -45.79 34.71 50.79
N ASN A 4 -46.09 33.86 51.76
CA ASN A 4 -47.20 34.07 52.68
C ASN A 4 -46.89 35.28 53.55
N GLY A 5 -47.18 36.46 53.00
CA GLY A 5 -47.42 37.67 53.76
C GLY A 5 -48.57 37.38 54.71
N LYS A 6 -48.25 36.98 55.95
CA LYS A 6 -49.17 37.16 57.06
C LYS A 6 -49.31 38.67 57.21
N GLU A 7 -50.30 39.22 56.51
CA GLU A 7 -50.85 40.52 56.77
C GLU A 7 -50.92 40.70 58.28
N ILE A 8 -50.36 41.82 58.73
CA ILE A 8 -50.60 42.34 60.06
C ILE A 8 -52.10 42.65 60.06
N VAL A 9 -52.92 41.67 60.40
CA VAL A 9 -54.33 41.86 60.72
C VAL A 9 -54.32 43.01 61.72
N GLN A 10 -54.87 44.16 61.32
CA GLN A 10 -55.01 45.34 62.17
C GLN A 10 -55.67 44.88 63.47
N GLU A 11 -54.87 44.74 64.52
CA GLU A 11 -55.33 44.24 65.79
C GLU A 11 -56.07 45.40 66.47
N SER A 12 -57.40 45.41 66.35
CA SER A 12 -58.31 46.41 66.93
C SER A 12 -58.35 46.41 68.46
N ARG A 13 -57.37 45.79 69.12
CA ARG A 13 -57.28 45.65 70.57
C ARG A 13 -56.38 46.75 71.13
N ALA A 14 -56.83 47.38 72.21
CA ALA A 14 -56.08 48.41 72.93
C ALA A 14 -54.76 47.92 73.56
N SER A 15 -54.54 46.60 73.67
CA SER A 15 -53.34 46.02 74.28
C SER A 15 -52.87 44.77 73.54
N LEU A 16 -51.58 44.71 73.21
CA LEU A 16 -50.94 43.56 72.59
C LEU A 16 -51.01 42.33 73.51
N ARG A 17 -51.34 41.18 72.91
CA ARG A 17 -51.36 39.89 73.61
C ARG A 17 -50.11 39.11 73.29
N VAL A 18 -49.53 38.52 74.33
CA VAL A 18 -48.34 37.67 74.19
C VAL A 18 -48.70 36.25 74.56
N LYS A 19 -48.20 35.30 73.78
CA LYS A 19 -48.35 33.87 74.10
C LYS A 19 -47.66 33.58 75.43
N GLU A 20 -48.47 33.21 76.40
CA GLU A 20 -48.09 32.70 77.71
C GLU A 20 -48.65 31.29 77.71
N ASN A 21 -47.89 30.31 78.16
CA ASN A 21 -48.24 28.88 78.01
C ASN A 21 -48.21 28.21 79.38
N ALA A 22 -48.55 28.97 80.42
CA ALA A 22 -48.35 28.62 81.82
C ALA A 22 -49.55 27.82 82.35
N ALA A 23 -49.29 26.80 83.15
CA ALA A 23 -50.35 26.08 83.87
C ALA A 23 -50.89 26.97 84.99
N VAL A 24 -52.21 27.04 85.14
CA VAL A 24 -52.87 27.86 86.16
C VAL A 24 -54.01 27.09 86.79
N ARG A 25 -54.30 27.38 88.05
CA ARG A 25 -55.53 26.91 88.71
C ARG A 25 -56.55 28.03 88.70
N TRP A 26 -57.81 27.66 88.49
CA TRP A 26 -58.90 28.61 88.43
C TRP A 26 -60.07 28.13 89.29
N SER A 27 -60.84 29.08 89.81
CA SER A 27 -62.09 28.86 90.53
C SER A 27 -63.08 29.96 90.20
N ILE A 28 -64.38 29.72 90.36
CA ILE A 28 -65.43 30.72 90.15
C ILE A 28 -65.91 31.18 91.52
N LYS A 29 -65.90 32.49 91.80
CA LYS A 29 -66.14 33.03 93.17
C LYS A 29 -67.53 32.66 93.74
N ASP A 30 -68.53 32.56 92.88
CA ASP A 30 -69.92 32.29 93.23
C ASP A 30 -70.33 30.81 93.01
N SER A 31 -69.37 29.91 92.84
CA SER A 31 -69.62 28.51 92.54
C SER A 31 -68.54 27.60 93.14
N GLU A 32 -68.87 26.38 93.51
CA GLU A 32 -67.88 25.38 93.95
C GLU A 32 -67.01 24.85 92.78
N LEU A 33 -67.22 25.38 91.57
CA LEU A 33 -66.47 25.02 90.38
C LEU A 33 -65.03 25.53 90.45
N ARG A 34 -64.10 24.57 90.50
CA ARG A 34 -62.65 24.77 90.43
C ARG A 34 -62.05 23.81 89.41
N GLY A 35 -60.94 24.21 88.82
CA GLY A 35 -60.25 23.40 87.83
C GLY A 35 -58.84 23.85 87.56
N GLU A 36 -58.17 23.06 86.72
CA GLU A 36 -56.87 23.41 86.18
C GLU A 36 -57.03 23.85 84.73
N GLY A 37 -56.08 24.64 84.26
CA GLY A 37 -56.07 25.14 82.90
C GLY A 37 -54.70 25.61 82.50
N ARG A 38 -54.65 26.15 81.29
CA ARG A 38 -53.46 26.73 80.71
C ARG A 38 -53.78 28.15 80.28
N LEU A 39 -53.02 29.11 80.80
CA LEU A 39 -52.98 30.44 80.24
C LEU A 39 -52.36 30.32 78.83
N VAL A 40 -53.06 30.77 77.79
CA VAL A 40 -52.69 30.66 76.36
C VAL A 40 -52.10 31.97 75.82
N ASN A 41 -52.66 33.09 76.26
CA ASN A 41 -52.08 34.41 76.05
C ASN A 41 -52.54 35.38 77.13
N VAL A 42 -51.78 36.44 77.30
CA VAL A 42 -52.04 37.47 78.29
C VAL A 42 -51.73 38.85 77.69
N SER A 43 -52.53 39.83 78.09
CA SER A 43 -52.33 41.27 77.86
C SER A 43 -52.55 42.04 79.15
N THR A 44 -52.21 43.32 79.17
CA THR A 44 -52.42 44.21 80.33
C THR A 44 -53.88 44.36 80.74
N SER A 45 -54.83 44.03 79.86
CA SER A 45 -56.28 44.17 80.07
C SER A 45 -57.02 42.85 80.27
N GLY A 46 -56.38 41.71 80.00
CA GLY A 46 -57.11 40.44 79.92
C GLY A 46 -56.22 39.24 79.64
N MET A 47 -56.80 38.06 79.76
CA MET A 47 -56.13 36.79 79.52
C MET A 47 -57.03 35.81 78.77
N LEU A 48 -56.40 34.86 78.08
CA LEU A 48 -57.07 33.71 77.48
C LEU A 48 -56.67 32.45 78.24
N LEU A 49 -57.66 31.84 78.88
CA LEU A 49 -57.51 30.60 79.63
C LEU A 49 -58.06 29.43 78.83
N GLU A 50 -57.30 28.34 78.70
CA GLU A 50 -57.79 27.04 78.25
C GLU A 50 -58.06 26.19 79.50
N ALA A 51 -59.32 26.08 79.91
CA ALA A 51 -59.74 25.25 81.03
C ALA A 51 -59.80 23.78 80.62
N ASN A 52 -59.29 22.89 81.48
CA ASN A 52 -59.24 21.45 81.23
C ASN A 52 -60.44 20.68 81.79
N SER A 53 -61.41 21.36 82.40
CA SER A 53 -62.68 20.78 82.82
C SER A 53 -63.83 21.34 81.99
N ALA A 54 -64.79 20.47 81.69
CA ALA A 54 -66.06 20.90 81.12
C ALA A 54 -66.89 21.52 82.23
N PHE A 55 -67.28 22.78 82.06
CA PHE A 55 -68.24 23.46 82.92
C PHE A 55 -69.21 24.26 82.06
N THR A 56 -70.38 24.55 82.61
CA THR A 56 -71.35 25.44 81.97
C THR A 56 -70.99 26.88 82.32
N PRO A 57 -70.56 27.70 81.35
CA PRO A 57 -70.13 29.06 81.61
C PRO A 57 -71.33 29.91 82.03
N ILE A 58 -71.21 30.55 83.19
CA ILE A 58 -72.17 31.57 83.64
C ILE A 58 -71.68 32.91 83.10
N GLU A 59 -72.53 33.63 82.37
CA GLU A 59 -72.14 34.93 81.83
C GLU A 59 -71.70 35.89 82.94
N ARG A 60 -70.60 36.61 82.72
CA ARG A 60 -70.01 37.58 83.65
C ARG A 60 -69.54 37.02 85.00
N SER A 61 -69.41 35.71 85.14
CA SER A 61 -68.85 35.09 86.36
C SER A 61 -67.42 35.59 86.63
N VAL A 62 -67.10 35.80 87.91
CA VAL A 62 -65.76 36.19 88.36
C VAL A 62 -64.89 34.95 88.55
N PHE A 63 -63.86 34.82 87.74
CA PHE A 63 -62.82 33.82 87.85
C PHE A 63 -61.75 34.30 88.81
N SER A 64 -61.43 33.49 89.81
CA SER A 64 -60.18 33.62 90.55
C SER A 64 -59.11 32.75 89.89
N VAL A 65 -58.03 33.36 89.41
CA VAL A 65 -56.91 32.66 88.75
C VAL A 65 -55.70 32.71 89.67
N GLN A 66 -55.29 31.54 90.17
CA GLN A 66 -54.08 31.41 90.94
C GLN A 66 -52.89 31.39 89.98
N SER A 67 -52.02 32.40 90.14
CA SER A 67 -50.75 32.45 89.40
C SER A 67 -49.97 31.17 89.67
N PRO A 68 -49.31 30.57 88.65
CA PRO A 68 -48.42 29.47 88.92
C PRO A 68 -47.33 30.01 89.84
N ALA A 69 -47.20 29.45 91.04
CA ALA A 69 -46.09 29.74 91.94
C ALA A 69 -44.82 29.53 91.10
N ALA A 70 -44.18 30.64 90.72
CA ALA A 70 -42.96 30.57 89.94
C ALA A 70 -41.94 29.93 90.87
N ASN A 71 -41.59 28.66 90.62
CA ASN A 71 -40.56 27.89 91.32
C ASN A 71 -39.46 28.84 91.85
N GLY A 72 -39.53 29.20 93.13
CA GLY A 72 -38.48 29.93 93.84
C GLY A 72 -38.77 31.36 94.33
N SER A 73 -39.26 32.31 93.53
CA SER A 73 -39.22 33.73 93.98
C SER A 73 -39.95 34.74 93.07
N GLY A 74 -41.03 34.37 92.40
CA GLY A 74 -41.80 35.30 91.56
C GLY A 74 -43.06 35.77 92.28
N ALA A 75 -43.21 37.08 92.48
CA ALA A 75 -44.48 37.69 92.83
C ALA A 75 -45.58 37.27 91.84
N ALA A 76 -46.81 37.14 92.31
CA ALA A 76 -47.95 36.76 91.47
C ALA A 76 -48.18 37.82 90.39
N PHE A 77 -47.71 37.56 89.17
CA PHE A 77 -47.81 38.49 88.04
C PHE A 77 -49.21 38.51 87.40
N LEU A 78 -50.09 37.59 87.79
CA LEU A 78 -51.48 37.53 87.33
C LEU A 78 -52.37 38.15 88.41
N PRO A 79 -53.26 39.09 88.06
CA PRO A 79 -54.31 39.52 88.96
C PRO A 79 -55.15 38.32 89.40
N GLN A 80 -55.53 38.32 90.67
CA GLN A 80 -56.23 37.19 91.27
C GLN A 80 -57.65 37.04 90.77
N GLU A 81 -58.30 38.10 90.27
CA GLU A 81 -59.69 38.08 89.82
C GLU A 81 -59.86 38.61 88.40
N GLY A 82 -60.80 38.03 87.64
CA GLY A 82 -61.16 38.48 86.30
C GLY A 82 -62.56 38.06 85.89
N ARG A 83 -63.23 38.89 85.09
CA ARG A 83 -64.57 38.63 84.57
C ARG A 83 -64.52 37.79 83.31
N LEU A 84 -65.34 36.74 83.24
CA LEU A 84 -65.57 36.03 81.98
C LEU A 84 -66.27 36.95 80.97
N VAL A 85 -65.62 37.17 79.81
CA VAL A 85 -66.17 37.94 78.69
C VAL A 85 -66.80 37.03 77.66
N TRP A 86 -66.13 35.91 77.34
CA TRP A 86 -66.63 34.92 76.40
C TRP A 86 -66.02 33.56 76.69
N CYS A 87 -66.71 32.52 76.25
CA CYS A 87 -66.29 31.14 76.35
C CYS A 87 -66.58 30.39 75.04
N LYS A 88 -65.67 29.52 74.62
CA LYS A 88 -65.83 28.71 73.41
C LYS A 88 -65.31 27.30 73.63
N LYS A 89 -66.13 26.29 73.37
CA LYS A 89 -65.68 24.89 73.35
C LYS A 89 -64.72 24.67 72.18
N LYS A 90 -63.61 23.97 72.40
CA LYS A 90 -62.61 23.71 71.37
C LYS A 90 -63.12 22.58 70.45
N PRO A 91 -63.18 22.77 69.11
CA PRO A 91 -63.84 21.81 68.22
C PRO A 91 -63.18 20.41 68.24
N PHE A 92 -61.88 20.33 68.54
CA PHE A 92 -61.11 19.08 68.51
C PHE A 92 -60.71 18.56 69.90
N SER A 93 -61.30 19.06 70.98
CA SER A 93 -60.96 18.57 72.34
C SER A 93 -62.22 18.52 73.21
N ARG A 94 -62.68 17.29 73.52
CA ARG A 94 -63.98 17.03 74.16
C ARG A 94 -64.14 17.69 75.55
N ASN A 95 -63.04 18.02 76.23
CA ASN A 95 -63.06 18.53 77.61
C ASN A 95 -62.33 19.88 77.77
N ARG A 96 -62.13 20.65 76.70
CA ARG A 96 -61.43 21.94 76.79
C ARG A 96 -62.27 23.12 76.35
N ILE A 97 -62.28 24.14 77.18
CA ILE A 97 -63.01 25.38 76.96
C ILE A 97 -62.01 26.53 76.94
N LEU A 98 -62.10 27.38 75.92
CA LEU A 98 -61.36 28.63 75.84
C LEU A 98 -62.19 29.74 76.48
N CYS A 99 -61.64 30.41 77.47
CA CYS A 99 -62.26 31.47 78.24
C CYS A 99 -61.49 32.76 78.05
N GLY A 100 -62.12 33.76 77.44
CA GLY A 100 -61.62 35.13 77.43
C GLY A 100 -61.99 35.81 78.74
N ILE A 101 -61.00 36.16 79.53
CA ILE A 101 -61.17 36.77 80.85
C ILE A 101 -60.63 38.20 80.81
N GLN A 102 -61.44 39.17 81.24
CA GLN A 102 -61.02 40.56 81.44
C GLN A 102 -60.63 40.77 82.89
N LEU A 103 -59.51 41.45 83.14
CA LEU A 103 -59.02 41.68 84.50
C LEU A 103 -59.95 42.67 85.22
N ILE A 104 -60.32 42.38 86.48
CA ILE A 104 -61.09 43.29 87.34
C ILE A 104 -60.09 43.91 88.34
N ASP A 105 -60.08 45.24 88.43
CA ASP A 105 -59.30 46.03 89.40
C ASP A 105 -57.89 45.48 89.69
N PRO A 106 -57.05 45.29 88.66
CA PRO A 106 -55.74 44.71 88.86
C PRO A 106 -54.88 45.66 89.71
N SER A 107 -54.14 45.11 90.68
CA SER A 107 -53.19 45.91 91.46
C SER A 107 -52.17 46.57 90.54
N THR A 108 -51.76 47.80 90.87
CA THR A 108 -50.78 48.56 90.08
C THR A 108 -49.46 47.79 89.88
N GLU A 109 -49.08 46.99 90.87
CA GLU A 109 -47.93 46.09 90.83
C GLU A 109 -48.10 44.92 89.86
N SER A 110 -49.24 44.23 89.85
CA SER A 110 -49.48 43.14 88.89
C SER A 110 -49.56 43.66 87.45
N VAL A 111 -50.10 44.87 87.24
CA VAL A 111 -50.13 45.51 85.91
C VAL A 111 -48.74 45.86 85.40
N SER A 112 -47.86 46.42 86.26
CA SER A 112 -46.49 46.77 85.85
C SER A 112 -45.67 45.52 85.51
N GLN A 113 -45.73 44.49 86.37
CA GLN A 113 -45.06 43.20 86.11
C GLN A 113 -45.57 42.54 84.83
N LEU A 114 -46.88 42.61 84.57
CA LEU A 114 -47.47 42.04 83.36
C LEU A 114 -47.08 42.83 82.11
N ARG A 115 -47.05 44.16 82.18
CA ARG A 115 -46.56 45.04 81.10
C ARG A 115 -45.10 44.73 80.79
N ASP A 116 -44.23 44.64 81.79
CA ASP A 116 -42.81 44.34 81.60
C ASP A 116 -42.60 42.97 80.96
N LYS A 117 -43.35 41.95 81.41
CA LYS A 117 -43.28 40.60 80.84
C LYS A 117 -43.76 40.56 79.39
N VAL A 118 -44.87 41.25 79.09
CA VAL A 118 -45.39 41.41 77.72
C VAL A 118 -44.37 42.13 76.85
N GLN A 119 -43.82 43.25 77.30
CA GLN A 119 -42.83 44.03 76.56
C GLN A 119 -41.54 43.24 76.31
N LYS A 120 -41.03 42.53 77.33
CA LYS A 120 -39.84 41.67 77.20
C LYS A 120 -40.02 40.59 76.15
N LYS A 121 -41.20 39.97 76.10
CA LYS A 121 -41.52 38.95 75.09
C LYS A 121 -41.74 39.54 73.69
N ILE A 122 -42.35 40.72 73.58
CA ILE A 122 -42.45 41.46 72.31
C ILE A 122 -41.04 41.75 71.78
N ASN A 123 -40.17 42.31 72.63
CA ASN A 123 -38.78 42.63 72.28
C ASN A 123 -38.00 41.38 71.85
N ARG A 124 -38.17 40.25 72.54
CA ARG A 124 -37.56 38.97 72.12
C ARG A 124 -38.08 38.49 70.77
N SER A 125 -39.38 38.60 70.51
CA SER A 125 -39.98 38.21 69.23
C SER A 125 -39.52 39.12 68.09
N THR A 126 -39.38 40.43 68.31
CA THR A 126 -38.91 41.36 67.29
C THR A 126 -37.42 41.17 67.01
N ALA A 127 -36.60 40.95 68.04
CA ALA A 127 -35.18 40.60 67.88
C ALA A 127 -35.00 39.32 67.04
N GLY A 128 -35.79 38.27 67.31
CA GLY A 128 -35.74 37.04 66.52
C GLY A 128 -36.12 37.23 65.04
N ARG A 129 -37.05 38.14 64.74
CA ARG A 129 -37.39 38.51 63.34
C ARG A 129 -36.24 39.26 62.66
N ARG A 130 -35.59 40.21 63.36
CA ARG A 130 -34.43 40.93 62.84
C ARG A 130 -33.29 39.99 62.51
N ILE A 131 -32.96 39.05 63.39
CA ILE A 131 -31.91 38.04 63.16
C ILE A 131 -32.23 37.19 61.92
N ARG A 132 -33.48 36.70 61.79
CA ARG A 132 -33.89 35.95 60.58
C ARG A 132 -33.77 36.78 59.31
N SER A 133 -34.15 38.06 59.37
CA SER A 133 -34.00 38.97 58.23
C SER A 133 -32.54 39.15 57.83
N VAL A 134 -31.63 39.30 58.80
CA VAL A 134 -30.19 39.44 58.54
C VAL A 134 -29.62 38.17 57.93
N ILE A 135 -29.97 37.00 58.48
CA ILE A 135 -29.53 35.70 57.92
C ILE A 135 -30.05 35.54 56.48
N SER A 136 -31.32 35.87 56.23
CA SER A 136 -31.89 35.81 54.89
C SER A 136 -31.19 36.74 53.90
N LEU A 137 -30.80 37.94 54.35
CA LEU A 137 -30.04 38.89 53.53
C LEU A 137 -28.64 38.36 53.21
N LEU A 138 -27.92 37.82 54.20
CA LEU A 138 -26.60 37.22 54.01
C LEU A 138 -26.64 36.04 53.02
N LEU A 139 -27.65 35.18 53.13
CA LEU A 139 -27.85 34.07 52.20
C LEU A 139 -28.14 34.57 50.78
N ALA A 140 -28.95 35.62 50.63
CA ALA A 140 -29.22 36.21 49.32
C ALA A 140 -27.95 36.80 48.67
N VAL A 141 -27.15 37.54 49.44
CA VAL A 141 -25.86 38.09 48.96
C VAL A 141 -24.90 36.97 48.57
N SER A 142 -24.81 35.91 49.37
CA SER A 142 -23.97 34.75 49.06
C SER A 142 -24.41 34.05 47.77
N LEU A 143 -25.71 33.89 47.54
CA LEU A 143 -26.24 33.26 46.33
C LEU A 143 -25.98 34.11 45.09
N ILE A 144 -26.13 35.44 45.19
CA ILE A 144 -25.77 36.37 44.11
C ILE A 144 -24.27 36.28 43.81
N GLY A 145 -23.41 36.26 44.84
CA GLY A 145 -21.97 36.12 44.68
C GLY A 145 -21.56 34.82 43.98
N LEU A 146 -22.13 33.69 44.40
CA LEU A 146 -21.89 32.39 43.75
C LEU A 146 -22.36 32.37 42.29
N THR A 147 -23.51 32.98 42.01
CA THR A 147 -24.04 33.06 40.64
C THR A 147 -23.12 33.89 39.75
N ALA A 148 -22.66 35.05 40.23
CA ALA A 148 -21.69 35.88 39.51
C ALA A 148 -20.35 35.16 39.27
N PHE A 149 -19.88 34.39 40.26
CA PHE A 149 -18.67 33.59 40.13
C PHE A 149 -18.80 32.49 39.06
N ILE A 150 -19.92 31.77 39.03
CA ILE A 150 -20.20 30.75 38.00
C ILE A 150 -20.21 31.38 36.60
N ILE A 151 -20.82 32.56 36.44
CA ILE A 151 -20.85 33.27 35.16
C ILE A 151 -19.44 33.65 34.71
N ALA A 152 -18.60 34.17 35.62
CA ALA A 152 -17.21 34.54 35.32
C ALA A 152 -16.39 33.31 34.86
N GLN A 153 -16.52 32.19 35.57
CA GLN A 153 -15.86 30.92 35.19
C GLN A 153 -16.34 30.41 33.83
N HIS A 154 -17.62 30.52 33.53
CA HIS A 154 -18.14 30.15 32.22
C HIS A 154 -17.54 30.99 31.09
N LEU A 155 -17.38 32.30 31.29
CA LEU A 155 -16.78 33.19 30.29
C LEU A 155 -15.33 32.82 29.98
N GLU A 156 -14.52 32.53 31.00
CA GLU A 156 -13.13 32.08 30.83
C GLU A 156 -13.05 30.73 30.09
N MET A 157 -13.95 29.82 30.42
CA MET A 157 -14.06 28.53 29.73
C MET A 157 -14.43 28.69 28.24
N TYR A 158 -15.34 29.61 27.91
CA TYR A 158 -15.70 29.90 26.51
C TYR A 158 -14.52 30.44 25.70
N GLN A 159 -13.73 31.35 26.27
CA GLN A 159 -12.53 31.89 25.60
C GLN A 159 -11.50 30.79 25.36
N THR A 160 -11.27 29.94 26.36
CA THR A 160 -10.34 28.80 26.25
C THR A 160 -10.80 27.81 25.19
N LEU A 161 -12.11 27.52 25.13
CA LEU A 161 -12.70 26.64 24.12
C LEU A 161 -12.58 27.22 22.71
N GLU A 162 -12.81 28.52 22.55
CA GLU A 162 -12.65 29.20 21.26
C GLU A 162 -11.21 29.14 20.76
N LEU A 163 -10.24 29.43 21.64
CA LEU A 163 -8.81 29.36 21.33
C LEU A 163 -8.39 27.93 20.96
N ALA A 164 -8.89 26.92 21.68
CA ALA A 164 -8.65 25.52 21.36
C ALA A 164 -9.22 25.13 19.98
N ASN A 165 -10.45 25.58 19.66
CA ASN A 165 -11.08 25.34 18.35
C ASN A 165 -10.32 26.03 17.22
N GLN A 166 -9.81 27.25 17.44
CA GLN A 166 -8.96 27.95 16.47
C GLN A 166 -7.67 27.18 16.22
N GLN A 167 -6.98 26.74 17.27
CA GLN A 167 -5.75 25.92 17.15
C GLN A 167 -6.02 24.61 16.41
N MET A 168 -7.12 23.92 16.73
CA MET A 168 -7.53 22.70 16.06
C MET A 168 -7.79 22.95 14.57
N THR A 169 -8.46 24.06 14.23
CA THR A 169 -8.72 24.45 12.84
C THR A 169 -7.41 24.73 12.08
N THR A 170 -6.47 25.44 12.69
CA THR A 170 -5.14 25.68 12.10
C THR A 170 -4.37 24.38 11.90
N ALA A 171 -4.42 23.46 12.86
CA ALA A 171 -3.79 22.15 12.74
C ALA A 171 -4.41 21.32 11.59
N TYR A 172 -5.74 21.32 11.45
CA TYR A 172 -6.43 20.67 10.33
C TYR A 172 -6.05 21.29 8.98
N GLN A 173 -6.00 22.62 8.88
CA GLN A 173 -5.55 23.30 7.66
C GLN A 173 -4.10 22.93 7.30
N GLY A 174 -3.22 22.83 8.30
CA GLY A 174 -1.86 22.33 8.14
C GLY A 174 -1.82 20.91 7.59
N GLN A 175 -2.64 20.01 8.15
CA GLN A 175 -2.75 18.61 7.71
C GLN A 175 -3.29 18.50 6.28
N VAL A 176 -4.30 19.29 5.92
CA VAL A 176 -4.83 19.35 4.55
C VAL A 176 -3.75 19.80 3.58
N THR A 177 -2.99 20.84 3.93
CA THR A 177 -1.89 21.35 3.10
C THR A 177 -0.79 20.31 2.91
N LEU A 178 -0.39 19.61 3.98
CA LEU A 178 0.59 18.52 3.91
C LEU A 178 0.09 17.36 3.05
N THR A 179 -1.18 16.99 3.19
CA THR A 179 -1.79 15.91 2.39
C THR A 179 -1.85 16.29 0.92
N GLN A 180 -2.19 17.54 0.60
CA GLN A 180 -2.14 18.06 -0.77
C GLN A 180 -0.73 18.01 -1.34
N LYS A 181 0.29 18.47 -0.58
CA LYS A 181 1.69 18.39 -1.01
C LYS A 181 2.14 16.95 -1.25
N LEU A 182 1.85 16.03 -0.34
CA LEU A 182 2.16 14.60 -0.52
C LEU A 182 1.46 14.01 -1.75
N SER A 183 0.21 14.40 -2.01
CA SER A 183 -0.51 13.94 -3.21
C SER A 183 0.12 14.47 -4.51
N GLN A 184 0.60 15.73 -4.50
CA GLN A 184 1.31 16.33 -5.63
C GLN A 184 2.65 15.66 -5.85
N GLU A 185 3.46 15.48 -4.79
CA GLU A 185 4.74 14.76 -4.87
C GLU A 185 4.54 13.32 -5.37
N LEU A 186 3.51 12.62 -4.90
CA LEU A 186 3.20 11.28 -5.35
C LEU A 186 2.79 11.25 -6.84
N THR A 187 2.11 12.28 -7.32
CA THR A 187 1.77 12.43 -8.74
C THR A 187 3.03 12.65 -9.57
N VAL A 188 3.88 13.60 -9.18
CA VAL A 188 5.17 13.86 -9.84
C VAL A 188 6.05 12.61 -9.86
N THR A 189 6.09 11.86 -8.76
CA THR A 189 6.88 10.63 -8.66
C THR A 189 6.34 9.53 -9.57
N LYS A 190 5.01 9.44 -9.72
CA LYS A 190 4.39 8.51 -10.68
C LYS A 190 4.72 8.88 -12.12
N ASP A 191 4.62 10.16 -12.47
CA ASP A 191 4.93 10.65 -13.82
C ASP A 191 6.41 10.39 -14.15
N LEU A 192 7.32 10.67 -13.20
CA LEU A 192 8.75 10.41 -13.36
C LEU A 192 9.05 8.90 -13.48
N LEU A 193 8.36 8.05 -12.72
CA LEU A 193 8.47 6.60 -12.86
C LEU A 193 8.00 6.14 -14.23
N GLU A 194 6.89 6.67 -14.75
CA GLU A 194 6.38 6.35 -16.08
C GLU A 194 7.34 6.81 -17.18
N GLN A 195 7.87 8.02 -17.08
CA GLN A 195 8.91 8.52 -17.97
C GLN A 195 10.15 7.63 -17.95
N THR A 196 10.63 7.25 -16.76
CA THR A 196 11.80 6.36 -16.60
C THR A 196 11.54 4.98 -17.22
N LYS A 197 10.30 4.47 -17.14
CA LYS A 197 9.92 3.22 -17.81
C LYS A 197 9.98 3.35 -19.33
N ILE A 198 9.48 4.45 -19.88
CA ILE A 198 9.54 4.73 -21.32
C ILE A 198 11.01 4.79 -21.78
N GLU A 199 11.84 5.56 -21.08
CA GLU A 199 13.27 5.66 -21.37
C GLU A 199 13.98 4.30 -21.29
N LEU A 200 13.68 3.49 -20.27
CA LEU A 200 14.22 2.14 -20.15
C LEU A 200 13.80 1.23 -21.32
N THR A 201 12.55 1.32 -21.77
CA THR A 201 12.08 0.54 -22.93
C THR A 201 12.75 1.00 -24.23
N ALA A 202 12.96 2.30 -24.41
CA ALA A 202 13.68 2.85 -25.56
C ALA A 202 15.14 2.39 -25.57
N ALA A 203 15.84 2.48 -24.43
CA ALA A 203 17.22 2.02 -24.29
C ALA A 203 17.37 0.51 -24.51
N LYS A 204 16.37 -0.30 -24.12
CA LYS A 204 16.35 -1.74 -24.43
C LYS A 204 16.23 -1.99 -25.94
N ALA A 205 15.31 -1.31 -26.61
CA ALA A 205 15.14 -1.43 -28.06
C ALA A 205 16.40 -0.99 -28.82
N GLU A 206 17.07 0.08 -28.37
CA GLU A 206 18.34 0.53 -28.94
C GLU A 206 19.45 -0.52 -28.75
N ASN A 207 19.56 -1.12 -27.56
CA ASN A 207 20.51 -2.20 -27.31
C ASN A 207 20.25 -3.42 -28.19
N GLU A 208 19.00 -3.81 -28.41
CA GLU A 208 18.64 -4.91 -29.33
C GLU A 208 19.04 -4.57 -30.78
N ASN A 209 18.80 -3.33 -31.22
CA ASN A 209 19.22 -2.86 -32.55
C ASN A 209 20.75 -2.87 -32.70
N LEU A 210 21.48 -2.38 -31.69
CA LEU A 210 22.95 -2.41 -31.68
C LEU A 210 23.47 -3.85 -31.70
N GLN A 211 22.84 -4.79 -30.98
CA GLN A 211 23.21 -6.21 -31.05
C GLN A 211 23.00 -6.78 -32.46
N SER A 212 21.89 -6.46 -33.12
CA SER A 212 21.63 -6.87 -34.51
C SER A 212 22.67 -6.30 -35.47
N LEU A 213 23.02 -5.01 -35.34
CA LEU A 213 24.06 -4.36 -36.13
C LEU A 213 25.43 -4.99 -35.91
N LEU A 214 25.77 -5.34 -34.67
CA LEU A 214 27.03 -6.00 -34.31
C LEU A 214 27.09 -7.41 -34.94
N GLN A 215 26.00 -8.17 -34.89
CA GLN A 215 25.90 -9.47 -35.53
C GLN A 215 26.02 -9.39 -37.06
N GLN A 216 25.39 -8.37 -37.66
CA GLN A 216 25.54 -8.10 -39.10
C GLN A 216 27.00 -7.75 -39.45
N ALA A 217 27.64 -6.89 -38.66
CA ALA A 217 29.05 -6.53 -38.86
C ALA A 217 29.98 -7.75 -38.73
N GLN A 218 29.73 -8.63 -37.76
CA GLN A 218 30.47 -9.90 -37.63
C GLN A 218 30.31 -10.80 -38.85
N THR A 219 29.10 -10.89 -39.40
CA THR A 219 28.83 -11.66 -40.62
C THR A 219 29.58 -11.09 -41.82
N ASN A 220 29.58 -9.76 -41.97
CA ASN A 220 30.32 -9.09 -43.04
C ASN A 220 31.84 -9.29 -42.90
N ILE A 221 32.38 -9.26 -41.67
CA ILE A 221 33.80 -9.52 -41.43
C ILE A 221 34.15 -10.96 -41.85
N ALA A 222 33.33 -11.95 -41.48
CA ALA A 222 33.55 -13.33 -41.90
C ALA A 222 33.54 -13.49 -43.43
N GLN A 223 32.60 -12.84 -44.12
CA GLN A 223 32.56 -12.82 -45.59
C GLN A 223 33.82 -12.19 -46.19
N LEU A 224 34.27 -11.06 -45.66
CA LEU A 224 35.51 -10.41 -46.11
C LEU A 224 36.75 -11.26 -45.85
N GLU A 225 36.79 -12.02 -44.75
CA GLU A 225 37.86 -12.99 -44.47
C GLU A 225 37.86 -14.13 -45.49
N ASP A 226 36.69 -14.66 -45.85
CA ASP A 226 36.55 -15.67 -46.88
C ASP A 226 36.97 -15.16 -48.27
N GLU A 227 36.54 -13.95 -48.64
CA GLU A 227 36.96 -13.29 -49.88
C GLU A 227 38.47 -13.06 -49.92
N LYS A 228 39.05 -12.54 -48.83
CA LYS A 228 40.51 -12.40 -48.68
C LYS A 228 41.21 -13.74 -48.88
N ASN A 229 40.72 -14.82 -48.28
CA ASN A 229 41.31 -16.14 -48.43
C ASN A 229 41.20 -16.66 -49.87
N ALA A 230 40.07 -16.43 -50.54
CA ALA A 230 39.89 -16.75 -51.96
C ALA A 230 40.87 -15.97 -52.86
N PHE A 231 41.09 -14.67 -52.57
CA PHE A 231 42.09 -13.86 -53.24
C PHE A 231 43.52 -14.37 -53.01
N ILE A 232 43.87 -14.74 -51.77
CA ILE A 232 45.19 -15.33 -51.45
C ILE A 232 45.41 -16.63 -52.24
N ASN A 233 44.39 -17.48 -52.35
CA ASN A 233 44.48 -18.72 -53.12
C ASN A 233 44.65 -18.45 -54.62
N SER A 234 43.91 -17.48 -55.17
CA SER A 234 44.07 -17.02 -56.56
C SER A 234 45.47 -16.48 -56.82
N LEU A 235 46.02 -15.68 -55.90
CA LEU A 235 47.40 -15.17 -55.99
C LEU A 235 48.43 -16.30 -55.97
N LYS A 236 48.27 -17.30 -55.10
CA LYS A 236 49.14 -18.49 -55.07
C LYS A 236 49.08 -19.26 -56.39
N GLN A 237 47.88 -19.43 -56.96
CA GLN A 237 47.72 -20.09 -58.24
C GLN A 237 48.43 -19.33 -59.36
N LEU A 238 48.21 -18.01 -59.47
CA LEU A 238 48.90 -17.16 -60.44
C LEU A 238 50.42 -17.19 -60.27
N GLN A 239 50.92 -17.19 -59.04
CA GLN A 239 52.35 -17.32 -58.75
C GLN A 239 52.88 -18.68 -59.23
N GLY A 240 52.14 -19.77 -59.02
CA GLY A 240 52.45 -21.09 -59.56
C GLY A 240 52.51 -21.10 -61.08
N THR A 241 51.51 -20.52 -61.76
CA THR A 241 51.51 -20.38 -63.22
C THR A 241 52.69 -19.57 -63.73
N ASN A 242 53.03 -18.46 -63.05
CA ASN A 242 54.22 -17.67 -63.40
C ASN A 242 55.52 -18.46 -63.24
N THR A 243 55.66 -19.27 -62.18
CA THR A 243 56.83 -20.15 -62.01
C THR A 243 56.92 -21.22 -63.11
N GLN A 244 55.78 -21.77 -63.53
CA GLN A 244 55.73 -22.72 -64.64
C GLN A 244 56.14 -22.04 -65.96
N LEU A 245 55.55 -20.89 -66.27
CA LEU A 245 55.88 -20.12 -67.48
C LEU A 245 57.34 -19.70 -67.52
N THR A 246 57.94 -19.30 -66.38
CA THR A 246 59.39 -18.98 -66.33
C THR A 246 60.25 -20.23 -66.54
N GLY A 247 59.83 -21.40 -66.04
CA GLY A 247 60.49 -22.68 -66.33
C GLY A 247 60.38 -23.06 -67.81
N GLU A 248 59.19 -22.93 -68.41
CA GLU A 248 58.96 -23.14 -69.84
C GLU A 248 59.83 -22.19 -70.68
N LEU A 249 59.86 -20.90 -70.35
CA LEU A 249 60.66 -19.89 -71.04
C LEU A 249 62.17 -20.20 -70.95
N SER A 250 62.64 -20.67 -69.79
CA SER A 250 64.02 -21.14 -69.61
C SER A 250 64.32 -22.37 -70.47
N SER A 251 63.37 -23.31 -70.56
CA SER A 251 63.51 -24.49 -71.42
C SER A 251 63.58 -24.12 -72.90
N VAL A 252 62.72 -23.18 -73.33
CA VAL A 252 62.71 -22.66 -74.70
C VAL A 252 64.04 -21.96 -74.99
N GLN A 253 64.54 -21.11 -74.10
CA GLN A 253 65.87 -20.49 -74.25
C GLN A 253 66.98 -21.54 -74.39
N ALA A 254 66.96 -22.61 -73.60
CA ALA A 254 67.93 -23.70 -73.71
C ALA A 254 67.83 -24.43 -75.07
N THR A 255 66.61 -24.71 -75.55
CA THR A 255 66.42 -25.30 -76.88
C THR A 255 66.89 -24.36 -78.00
N LEU A 256 66.66 -23.06 -77.86
CA LEU A 256 67.06 -22.06 -78.84
C LEU A 256 68.59 -21.94 -78.90
N ALA A 257 69.28 -21.96 -77.75
CA ALA A 257 70.73 -22.04 -77.68
C ALA A 257 71.27 -23.33 -78.33
N ALA A 258 70.63 -24.48 -78.08
CA ALA A 258 71.01 -25.74 -78.70
C ALA A 258 70.81 -25.75 -80.23
N VAL A 259 69.74 -25.11 -80.72
CA VAL A 259 69.49 -24.93 -82.16
C VAL A 259 70.51 -23.97 -82.78
N GLN A 260 70.84 -22.87 -82.11
CA GLN A 260 71.89 -21.95 -82.53
C GLN A 260 73.25 -22.66 -82.65
N GLU A 261 73.61 -23.53 -81.71
CA GLU A 261 74.86 -24.31 -81.80
C GLU A 261 74.83 -25.33 -82.95
N ARG A 262 73.68 -25.97 -83.19
CA ARG A 262 73.51 -26.86 -84.35
C ARG A 262 73.64 -26.11 -85.67
N LEU A 263 73.09 -24.89 -85.76
CA LEU A 263 73.22 -24.03 -86.94
C LEU A 263 74.67 -23.56 -87.13
N ARG A 264 75.40 -23.24 -86.06
CA ARG A 264 76.83 -22.88 -86.12
C ARG A 264 77.69 -23.99 -86.75
N ILE A 265 77.37 -25.26 -86.48
CA ILE A 265 78.05 -26.43 -87.08
C ILE A 265 77.70 -26.59 -88.58
N LEU A 266 76.53 -26.11 -89.01
CA LEU A 266 76.05 -26.22 -90.39
C LEU A 266 76.48 -25.06 -91.29
N ASP A 267 76.72 -23.87 -90.73
CA ASP A 267 76.95 -22.63 -91.48
C ASP A 267 78.45 -22.25 -91.63
N GLY A 268 79.36 -23.12 -91.17
CA GLY A 268 80.82 -22.91 -91.28
C GLY A 268 81.45 -23.69 -92.44
N ASP A 269 82.04 -22.96 -93.38
CA ASP A 269 82.98 -23.49 -94.39
C ASP A 269 84.09 -24.30 -93.73
N VAL A 270 84.44 -25.45 -94.32
CA VAL A 270 85.47 -26.36 -93.80
C VAL A 270 86.85 -25.70 -93.95
N VAL A 271 87.41 -25.15 -92.88
CA VAL A 271 88.70 -24.42 -92.92
C VAL A 271 89.90 -25.37 -92.78
N SER A 272 89.68 -26.63 -92.37
CA SER A 272 90.77 -27.57 -92.04
C SER A 272 90.52 -29.00 -92.51
N VAL A 273 91.58 -29.66 -92.97
CA VAL A 273 91.59 -31.08 -93.38
C VAL A 273 91.23 -32.02 -92.21
N ASP A 274 91.54 -31.65 -90.96
CA ASP A 274 91.14 -32.42 -89.77
C ASP A 274 89.63 -32.33 -89.50
N GLU A 275 89.04 -31.18 -89.82
CA GLU A 275 87.59 -30.98 -89.75
C GLU A 275 86.87 -31.75 -90.88
N ALA A 276 87.47 -31.77 -92.08
CA ALA A 276 87.01 -32.63 -93.18
C ALA A 276 87.06 -34.13 -92.79
N ASN A 277 88.15 -34.58 -92.16
CA ASN A 277 88.28 -35.95 -91.67
C ASN A 277 87.27 -36.29 -90.57
N SER A 278 86.96 -35.35 -89.69
CA SER A 278 85.93 -35.51 -88.64
C SER A 278 84.51 -35.56 -89.22
N ARG A 279 84.20 -34.72 -90.22
CA ARG A 279 82.94 -34.78 -90.98
C ARG A 279 82.82 -36.08 -91.76
N ILE A 280 83.91 -36.54 -92.40
CA ILE A 280 83.96 -37.84 -93.07
C ILE A 280 83.77 -38.99 -92.07
N ALA A 281 84.33 -38.91 -90.87
CA ALA A 281 84.11 -39.91 -89.82
C ALA A 281 82.65 -39.97 -89.38
N LEU A 282 82.01 -38.81 -89.17
CA LEU A 282 80.60 -38.71 -88.80
C LEU A 282 79.67 -39.22 -89.91
N PHE A 283 79.96 -38.91 -91.17
CA PHE A 283 79.24 -39.49 -92.31
C PHE A 283 79.50 -41.00 -92.48
N LYS A 284 80.73 -41.47 -92.23
CA LYS A 284 81.05 -42.92 -92.21
C LYS A 284 80.27 -43.66 -91.12
N ASP A 285 80.11 -43.07 -89.93
CA ASP A 285 79.32 -43.66 -88.86
C ASP A 285 77.82 -43.65 -89.17
N LYS A 286 77.29 -42.58 -89.79
CA LYS A 286 75.92 -42.59 -90.34
C LYS A 286 75.73 -43.66 -91.41
N ILE A 287 76.69 -43.83 -92.32
CA ILE A 287 76.65 -44.90 -93.33
C ILE A 287 76.70 -46.28 -92.66
N ARG A 288 77.53 -46.49 -91.64
CA ARG A 288 77.58 -47.73 -90.84
C ARG A 288 76.26 -48.01 -90.12
N PHE A 289 75.68 -46.99 -89.52
CA PHE A 289 74.39 -47.11 -88.84
C PHE A 289 73.30 -47.50 -89.85
N MET A 290 73.24 -46.82 -91.00
CA MET A 290 72.31 -47.18 -92.07
C MET A 290 72.57 -48.60 -92.60
N GLN A 291 73.81 -49.02 -92.80
CA GLN A 291 74.15 -50.39 -93.22
C GLN A 291 73.71 -51.44 -92.20
N THR A 292 73.90 -51.17 -90.90
CA THR A 292 73.43 -52.04 -89.81
C THR A 292 71.91 -52.13 -89.81
N ARG A 293 71.23 -50.99 -89.96
CA ARG A 293 69.76 -50.95 -90.06
C ARG A 293 69.24 -51.70 -91.29
N LEU A 294 69.95 -51.62 -92.42
CA LEU A 294 69.60 -52.30 -93.66
C LEU A 294 69.83 -53.81 -93.56
N LYS A 295 70.90 -54.26 -92.88
CA LYS A 295 71.10 -55.67 -92.54
C LYS A 295 69.99 -56.19 -91.62
N GLN A 296 69.59 -55.41 -90.63
CA GLN A 296 68.52 -55.77 -89.71
C GLN A 296 67.18 -55.88 -90.45
N LEU A 297 66.82 -54.89 -91.26
CA LEU A 297 65.64 -54.96 -92.13
C LEU A 297 65.67 -56.16 -93.10
N ARG A 298 66.85 -56.55 -93.60
CA ARG A 298 67.01 -57.73 -94.47
C ARG A 298 66.83 -59.04 -93.70
N HIS A 299 67.29 -59.09 -92.45
CA HIS A 299 67.06 -60.22 -91.54
C HIS A 299 65.57 -60.33 -91.19
N ASP A 300 64.94 -59.21 -90.83
CA ASP A 300 63.51 -59.15 -90.51
C ASP A 300 62.65 -59.57 -91.72
N ALA A 301 63.01 -59.14 -92.93
CA ALA A 301 62.35 -59.58 -94.16
C ALA A 301 62.55 -61.08 -94.46
N TYR A 302 63.74 -61.63 -94.15
CA TYR A 302 63.99 -63.07 -94.28
C TYR A 302 63.19 -63.89 -93.27
N VAL A 303 63.16 -63.45 -92.01
CA VAL A 303 62.35 -64.06 -90.95
C VAL A 303 60.87 -64.04 -91.35
N ALA A 304 60.36 -62.88 -91.80
CA ALA A 304 59.00 -62.73 -92.29
C ALA A 304 58.67 -63.70 -93.45
N LYS A 305 59.61 -63.91 -94.38
CA LYS A 305 59.47 -64.91 -95.46
C LYS A 305 59.38 -66.33 -94.93
N VAL A 306 60.24 -66.71 -93.99
CA VAL A 306 60.24 -68.06 -93.39
C VAL A 306 58.96 -68.31 -92.58
N THR A 307 58.46 -67.32 -91.84
CA THR A 307 57.17 -67.43 -91.14
C THR A 307 56.01 -67.58 -92.11
N ALA A 308 55.97 -66.80 -93.21
CA ALA A 308 54.94 -66.96 -94.24
C ALA A 308 54.99 -68.34 -94.92
N GLN A 309 56.19 -68.91 -95.09
CA GLN A 309 56.36 -70.25 -95.67
C GLN A 309 55.93 -71.35 -94.70
N LYS A 310 56.19 -71.20 -93.40
CA LYS A 310 55.66 -72.10 -92.36
C LYS A 310 54.14 -72.02 -92.24
N GLU A 311 53.54 -70.84 -92.39
CA GLU A 311 52.07 -70.70 -92.43
C GLU A 311 51.48 -71.36 -93.68
N ARG A 312 52.14 -71.24 -94.83
CA ARG A 312 51.75 -71.97 -96.04
C ARG A 312 51.84 -73.48 -95.86
N ASP A 313 52.93 -74.00 -95.29
CA ASP A 313 53.10 -75.43 -95.02
C ASP A 313 52.11 -75.93 -93.96
N ALA A 314 51.77 -75.09 -92.97
CA ALA A 314 50.71 -75.37 -92.00
C ALA A 314 49.32 -75.43 -92.66
N LEU A 315 49.05 -74.56 -93.63
CA LEU A 315 47.84 -74.64 -94.47
C LEU A 315 47.86 -75.88 -95.37
N GLU A 316 48.98 -76.22 -96.02
CA GLU A 316 49.12 -77.45 -96.82
C GLU A 316 48.97 -78.72 -95.95
N SER A 317 49.37 -78.69 -94.67
CA SER A 317 49.13 -79.75 -93.68
C SER A 317 47.68 -79.81 -93.18
N LEU A 318 46.97 -78.68 -93.08
CA LEU A 318 45.54 -78.61 -92.74
C LEU A 318 44.64 -79.11 -93.89
N TYR A 319 45.11 -79.04 -95.13
CA TYR A 319 44.45 -79.55 -96.33
C TYR A 319 45.01 -80.90 -96.83
N GLY A 320 45.79 -81.58 -95.98
CA GLY A 320 46.31 -82.92 -96.24
C GLY A 320 45.24 -84.01 -96.11
N ASN A 321 44.97 -84.67 -97.24
CA ASN A 321 44.30 -85.97 -97.40
C ASN A 321 42.76 -85.98 -97.52
N ASN A 322 42.23 -85.40 -98.60
CA ASN A 322 40.92 -85.79 -99.14
C ASN A 322 41.12 -86.65 -100.39
N GLY A 323 40.99 -87.96 -100.21
CA GLY A 323 41.24 -88.97 -101.22
C GLY A 323 40.36 -88.85 -102.46
N PHE A 324 41.02 -88.80 -103.63
CA PHE A 324 40.50 -89.37 -104.87
C PHE A 324 41.63 -90.12 -105.58
N MET A 325 41.28 -91.34 -106.00
CA MET A 325 42.16 -92.47 -106.27
C MET A 325 42.66 -92.51 -107.72
N VAL A 326 43.84 -93.10 -107.88
CA VAL A 326 44.41 -93.50 -109.17
C VAL A 326 43.96 -94.94 -109.46
N LYS A 327 43.23 -95.18 -110.54
CA LYS A 327 42.97 -96.52 -111.09
C LYS A 327 43.42 -96.53 -112.56
N GLU A 328 44.31 -97.45 -112.92
CA GLU A 328 44.86 -97.62 -114.28
C GLU A 328 45.66 -96.42 -114.85
N GLY A 329 46.34 -95.67 -113.98
CA GLY A 329 47.44 -94.78 -114.40
C GLY A 329 47.05 -93.43 -115.01
N LYS A 330 45.79 -92.97 -114.93
CA LYS A 330 45.39 -91.60 -115.29
C LYS A 330 44.40 -90.99 -114.28
N VAL A 331 44.70 -89.77 -113.81
CA VAL A 331 43.91 -89.01 -112.82
C VAL A 331 42.75 -88.29 -113.50
N TRP A 332 41.54 -88.53 -113.00
CA TRP A 332 40.28 -87.98 -113.49
C TRP A 332 39.91 -86.70 -112.72
N LYS A 333 39.53 -85.63 -113.43
CA LYS A 333 39.04 -84.36 -112.84
C LYS A 333 37.54 -84.22 -113.10
N PRO A 334 36.68 -84.00 -112.09
CA PRO A 334 35.31 -83.58 -112.34
C PRO A 334 35.26 -82.06 -112.54
N THR A 335 34.66 -81.71 -113.67
CA THR A 335 34.30 -80.36 -114.13
C THR A 335 33.02 -79.89 -113.43
N GLY A 336 32.91 -78.60 -113.08
CA GLY A 336 31.59 -77.94 -112.96
C GLY A 336 31.35 -77.05 -111.74
N GLN A 337 31.38 -75.74 -112.00
CA GLN A 337 30.43 -74.68 -111.60
C GLN A 337 29.90 -74.56 -110.14
N THR A 338 30.10 -73.33 -109.63
CA THR A 338 29.51 -72.59 -108.48
C THR A 338 28.00 -72.77 -108.25
N PRO A 339 27.46 -72.59 -107.01
CA PRO A 339 26.95 -71.27 -106.61
C PRO A 339 27.00 -70.90 -105.11
N SER A 340 26.65 -69.63 -104.91
CA SER A 340 26.54 -68.77 -103.73
C SER A 340 25.56 -69.19 -102.61
N ASN A 341 25.80 -68.58 -101.43
CA ASN A 341 24.85 -68.20 -100.37
C ASN A 341 24.33 -69.31 -99.42
N LEU A 342 24.77 -69.27 -98.15
CA LEU A 342 23.83 -69.24 -97.01
C LEU A 342 24.51 -68.87 -95.68
N LYS A 343 23.81 -68.00 -94.94
CA LYS A 343 24.08 -67.49 -93.59
C LYS A 343 23.98 -68.60 -92.55
N VAL A 344 24.82 -68.59 -91.51
CA VAL A 344 24.43 -69.05 -90.16
C VAL A 344 25.12 -68.19 -89.09
N ASN A 345 24.27 -67.50 -88.35
CA ASN A 345 24.49 -66.83 -87.06
C ASN A 345 24.54 -67.90 -85.95
N VAL A 346 25.10 -67.62 -84.76
CA VAL A 346 24.55 -67.99 -83.43
C VAL A 346 25.57 -67.68 -82.32
N GLU A 347 25.09 -66.90 -81.35
CA GLU A 347 25.66 -66.56 -80.04
C GLU A 347 25.63 -67.73 -79.04
N PHE A 348 26.31 -67.53 -77.90
CA PHE A 348 26.04 -67.91 -76.49
C PHE A 348 27.42 -68.19 -75.83
N VAL A 349 28.01 -67.26 -75.05
CA VAL A 349 27.87 -67.07 -73.58
C VAL A 349 28.05 -68.41 -72.84
N GLU A 350 29.04 -68.63 -71.97
CA GLU A 350 29.65 -67.76 -70.93
C GLU A 350 31.11 -67.38 -71.13
#